data_AF-A0A937UGF7-F1
#
_entry.id   AF-A0A937UGF7-F1
#
_cell.length_a   1.000
_cell.length_b   1.000
_cell.length_c   1.000
_cell.angle_alpha   90.00
_cell.angle_beta   90.00
_cell.angle_gamma   90.00
#
_symmetry.space_group_name_H-M   'P 1'
#
loop_
_entity.id
_entity.type
_entity.pdbx_description
1 polymer ?
#
loop_
_entity_poly.entity_id
_entity_poly.type
_entity_poly.pdbx_seq_one_letter_code
_entity_poly.pdbx_strand_id
1 'polypeptide(L)'
;MEIVLEQGMQTLYNSYWNKVCRLFIIVSAASLVTIHVASADGSGNIESDPDWISEAADATTRVGYVPKTWSVDDREILKFPVGNTMTGSVYVESSGSCGDNTPCYSTIQTAIDAASSGNAIKIAEGSYDEALTLSSSIDLTLQGGWDSTFTSQSSNTTVNSLTISNGSIEVDKLILHHSNLGWTFTEDNVSLGITGVSPEAILLSDDSVRLYVTGGSQGMTLYRASDGLTFTEETASLPLGGSDPTLIRLGDGTYRMYYNDRDTIKTATSPDGLAWTEESSTGISNTNGNEAWGVPDSVELPDGRIRLYWVDTPIYVSPPNGYEVVKSAVSEDGLTFTEESGYRTENTNGEGGWADPHVLLAEERNWVGLFSFIPPFTEENPNEPMTIHVGTSTDGLTWSIESEPIITVSGGHVGDPASYPLGDGSYRIYHVATSELNPPHDYFITSGILKPN
;
A
#
# COMPACT_ATOMS: atom_id res chain seq x y z
N MET A 1 -6.84 -13.30 38.34
CA MET A 1 -6.86 -13.04 36.90
C MET A 1 -6.36 -14.31 36.24
N GLU A 2 -7.26 -15.02 35.58
CA GLU A 2 -6.99 -16.27 34.88
C GLU A 2 -6.28 -15.88 33.58
N ILE A 3 -4.97 -16.10 33.50
CA ILE A 3 -4.20 -15.83 32.28
C ILE A 3 -4.34 -17.08 31.40
N VAL A 4 -5.06 -16.92 30.30
CA VAL A 4 -5.08 -17.89 29.20
C VAL A 4 -3.64 -18.02 28.70
N LEU A 5 -3.06 -19.22 28.85
CA LEU A 5 -1.76 -19.56 28.30
C LEU A 5 -1.89 -19.67 26.77
N GLU A 6 -1.38 -18.70 26.01
CA GLU A 6 -1.06 -18.95 24.61
C GLU A 6 0.13 -19.92 24.55
N GLN A 7 -0.15 -21.16 24.16
CA GLN A 7 0.88 -22.15 23.82
C GLN A 7 1.51 -21.78 22.48
N GLY A 8 2.53 -20.93 22.49
CA GLY A 8 3.45 -20.79 21.36
C GLY A 8 4.40 -22.00 21.30
N MET A 9 3.98 -23.12 20.70
CA MET A 9 4.93 -24.19 20.34
C MET A 9 5.75 -23.76 19.12
N GLN A 10 7.02 -23.39 19.34
CA GLN A 10 7.99 -23.29 18.25
C GLN A 10 8.63 -24.66 18.03
N THR A 11 8.43 -25.23 16.84
CA THR A 11 9.04 -26.51 16.43
C THR A 11 10.31 -26.20 15.65
N LEU A 12 11.48 -26.40 16.26
CA LEU A 12 12.75 -26.23 15.56
C LEU A 12 13.14 -27.56 14.91
N TYR A 13 13.32 -27.55 13.59
CA TYR A 13 13.70 -28.74 12.81
C TYR A 13 15.22 -28.78 12.59
N ASN A 14 15.88 -29.84 13.08
CA ASN A 14 17.30 -30.07 12.85
C ASN A 14 17.51 -31.13 11.75
N SER A 15 18.00 -30.69 10.59
CA SER A 15 18.17 -31.53 9.39
C SER A 15 19.29 -32.57 9.49
N TYR A 16 20.12 -32.54 10.54
CA TYR A 16 21.24 -33.49 10.68
C TYR A 16 20.89 -34.78 11.45
N TRP A 17 19.79 -34.82 12.22
CA TRP A 17 19.47 -35.97 13.10
C TRP A 17 18.03 -36.49 13.01
N ASN A 18 17.16 -35.91 12.16
CA ASN A 18 15.74 -36.30 12.04
C ASN A 18 15.01 -36.42 13.40
N LYS A 19 15.22 -35.45 14.30
CA LYS A 19 14.51 -35.40 15.60
C LYS A 19 13.86 -34.04 15.81
N VAL A 20 12.63 -34.07 16.34
CA VAL A 20 11.85 -32.89 16.71
C VAL A 20 12.15 -32.55 18.16
N CYS A 21 12.75 -31.38 18.41
CA CYS A 21 12.91 -30.86 19.77
C CYS A 21 11.76 -29.89 20.08
N ARG A 22 11.17 -30.01 21.26
CA ARG A 22 10.12 -29.10 21.75
C ARG A 22 10.68 -28.26 22.89
N LEU A 23 10.68 -26.94 22.70
CA LEU A 23 11.05 -25.98 23.74
C LEU A 23 9.83 -25.68 24.60
N PHE A 24 9.93 -25.91 25.90
CA PHE A 24 8.91 -25.52 26.87
C PHE A 24 9.42 -24.33 27.69
N ILE A 25 8.77 -23.18 27.57
CA ILE A 25 9.05 -22.01 28.40
C ILE A 25 7.97 -21.93 29.47
N ILE A 26 8.33 -22.13 30.73
CA ILE A 26 7.42 -21.96 31.87
C ILE A 26 7.80 -20.65 32.57
N VAL A 27 6.93 -19.65 32.51
CA VAL A 27 7.11 -18.39 33.23
C VAL A 27 6.36 -18.49 34.56
N SER A 28 7.07 -18.38 35.68
CA SER A 28 6.46 -18.32 37.02
C SER A 28 6.48 -16.88 37.55
N ALA A 29 5.40 -16.50 38.23
CA ALA A 29 5.02 -15.11 38.53
C ALA A 29 5.85 -14.39 39.63
N ALA A 30 7.15 -14.66 39.75
CA ALA A 30 8.00 -13.94 40.70
C ALA A 30 9.40 -13.71 40.12
N SER A 31 9.60 -12.52 39.53
CA SER A 31 10.87 -11.79 39.33
C SER A 31 12.11 -12.52 38.79
N LEU A 32 11.98 -13.77 38.33
CA LEU A 32 13.06 -14.63 37.86
C LEU A 32 12.50 -15.52 36.75
N VAL A 33 12.97 -15.28 35.52
CA VAL A 33 12.73 -16.20 34.40
C VAL A 33 13.71 -17.35 34.57
N THR A 34 13.21 -18.54 34.91
CA THR A 34 13.99 -19.78 34.91
C THR A 34 13.68 -20.53 33.62
N ILE A 35 14.65 -20.62 32.71
CA ILE A 35 14.48 -21.37 31.45
C ILE A 35 14.89 -22.81 31.70
N HIS A 36 13.95 -23.76 31.57
CA HIS A 36 14.25 -25.18 31.50
C HIS A 36 14.25 -25.62 30.03
N VAL A 37 15.41 -26.08 29.53
CA VAL A 37 15.50 -26.71 28.21
C VAL A 37 15.50 -28.22 28.44
N ALA A 38 14.47 -28.91 27.98
CA ALA A 38 14.40 -30.37 27.99
C ALA A 38 14.35 -30.90 26.56
N SER A 39 15.19 -31.90 26.28
CA SER A 39 15.11 -32.70 25.05
C SER A 39 14.29 -33.95 25.36
N ALA A 40 13.08 -34.06 24.82
CA ALA A 40 12.37 -35.33 24.81
C ALA A 40 12.78 -36.10 23.55
N ASP A 41 13.27 -37.33 23.71
CA ASP A 41 13.25 -38.25 22.58
C ASP A 41 11.80 -38.64 22.27
N GLY A 42 11.55 -39.14 21.05
CA GLY A 42 10.19 -39.44 20.56
C GLY A 42 9.42 -40.51 21.34
N SER A 43 9.88 -40.92 22.53
CA SER A 43 9.18 -41.82 23.46
C SER A 43 8.49 -41.10 24.64
N GLY A 44 8.73 -39.80 24.83
CA GLY A 44 8.04 -38.99 25.84
C GLY A 44 8.59 -39.10 27.27
N ASN A 45 9.78 -39.67 27.47
CA ASN A 45 10.47 -39.63 28.76
C ASN A 45 11.41 -38.41 28.85
N ILE A 46 11.39 -37.71 29.98
CA ILE A 46 12.27 -36.59 30.31
C ILE A 46 13.51 -37.18 31.02
N GLU A 47 14.66 -37.26 30.36
CA GLU A 47 15.91 -37.58 31.05
C GLU A 47 16.45 -36.33 31.76
N SER A 48 16.50 -36.36 33.09
CA SER A 48 17.25 -35.39 33.89
C SER A 48 18.66 -35.95 34.12
N ASP A 49 19.61 -35.58 33.28
CA ASP A 49 21.01 -36.01 33.43
C ASP A 49 21.77 -35.07 34.41
N PRO A 50 22.30 -35.56 35.55
CA PRO A 50 22.90 -34.72 36.59
C PRO A 50 24.30 -34.16 36.26
N ASP A 51 24.92 -34.56 35.15
CA ASP A 51 26.32 -34.22 34.83
C ASP A 51 26.56 -32.77 34.34
N TRP A 52 25.55 -31.90 34.42
CA TRP A 52 25.61 -30.49 33.99
C TRP A 52 25.91 -29.47 35.11
N ILE A 53 26.32 -29.93 36.30
CA ILE A 53 26.49 -29.04 37.45
C ILE A 53 27.87 -29.19 38.11
N SER A 54 28.78 -28.24 37.87
CA SER A 54 29.82 -27.78 38.82
C SER A 54 30.32 -26.38 38.40
N GLU A 55 30.08 -25.34 39.21
CA GLU A 55 30.94 -24.68 40.23
C GLU A 55 31.92 -23.60 39.70
N ALA A 56 31.53 -22.32 39.87
CA ALA A 56 32.31 -21.14 40.30
C ALA A 56 31.43 -19.89 40.06
N ALA A 57 30.94 -19.21 41.10
CA ALA A 57 31.58 -18.15 41.89
C ALA A 57 31.41 -16.75 41.25
N ASP A 58 30.59 -15.96 41.94
CA ASP A 58 30.25 -14.55 41.76
C ASP A 58 29.11 -14.17 40.79
N ALA A 59 28.26 -13.27 41.27
CA ALA A 59 26.95 -12.94 40.71
C ALA A 59 27.08 -11.90 39.60
N THR A 60 26.86 -12.30 38.33
CA THR A 60 26.16 -11.57 37.24
C THR A 60 26.47 -12.26 35.91
N THR A 61 25.42 -12.58 35.13
CA THR A 61 25.47 -13.13 33.76
C THR A 61 25.86 -14.62 33.61
N ARG A 62 24.90 -15.47 33.21
CA ARG A 62 25.18 -16.82 32.67
C ARG A 62 24.98 -16.81 31.16
N VAL A 63 26.08 -16.96 30.42
CA VAL A 63 26.10 -17.26 28.98
C VAL A 63 26.18 -18.78 28.82
N GLY A 64 25.28 -19.37 28.02
CA GLY A 64 25.33 -20.79 27.67
C GLY A 64 26.49 -21.09 26.70
N TYR A 65 27.19 -22.19 26.92
CA TYR A 65 28.25 -22.69 26.02
C TYR A 65 27.62 -23.27 24.74
N VAL A 66 28.09 -22.83 23.58
CA VAL A 66 27.74 -23.40 22.26
C VAL A 66 28.82 -24.43 21.87
N PRO A 67 28.48 -25.61 21.29
CA PRO A 67 29.47 -26.57 20.82
C PRO A 67 30.42 -25.97 19.77
N LYS A 68 31.67 -26.43 19.77
CA LYS A 68 32.85 -25.90 19.07
C LYS A 68 32.80 -25.85 17.51
N THR A 69 31.64 -26.01 16.89
CA THR A 69 31.45 -26.01 15.42
C THR A 69 30.37 -25.05 14.94
N TRP A 70 29.83 -24.19 15.79
CA TRP A 70 28.95 -23.10 15.39
C TRP A 70 29.78 -21.81 15.24
N SER A 71 29.99 -21.33 14.02
CA SER A 71 30.32 -19.92 13.80
C SER A 71 29.00 -19.19 13.59
N VAL A 72 28.46 -18.59 14.66
CA VAL A 72 27.40 -17.60 14.52
C VAL A 72 28.13 -16.27 14.39
N ASP A 73 28.16 -15.75 13.17
CA ASP A 73 28.56 -14.39 12.91
C ASP A 73 27.44 -13.48 13.47
N ASP A 74 27.86 -12.52 14.27
CA ASP A 74 27.06 -11.50 14.96
C ASP A 74 26.03 -11.91 16.03
N ARG A 75 26.04 -11.09 17.09
CA ARG A 75 25.32 -11.28 18.35
C ARG A 75 23.85 -10.87 18.20
N GLU A 76 22.99 -11.74 17.73
CA GLU A 76 21.55 -11.61 18.01
C GLU A 76 21.23 -12.21 19.38
N ILE A 77 21.27 -11.37 20.41
CA ILE A 77 20.56 -11.64 21.65
C ILE A 77 19.08 -11.47 21.32
N LEU A 78 18.34 -12.58 21.22
CA LEU A 78 16.87 -12.58 21.25
C LEU A 78 16.42 -11.96 22.58
N LYS A 79 16.20 -10.65 22.57
CA LYS A 79 15.53 -9.93 23.66
C LYS A 79 14.05 -10.24 23.55
N PHE A 80 13.57 -11.18 24.34
CA PHE A 80 12.14 -11.26 24.62
C PHE A 80 11.78 -9.98 25.39
N PRO A 81 10.76 -9.21 24.97
CA PRO A 81 10.27 -8.10 25.76
C PRO A 81 9.80 -8.67 27.09
N VAL A 82 10.60 -8.45 28.13
CA VAL A 82 10.10 -8.54 29.50
C VAL A 82 9.10 -7.42 29.56
N GLY A 83 7.80 -7.74 29.62
CA GLY A 83 6.72 -6.75 29.56
C GLY A 83 7.12 -5.51 30.35
N ASN A 84 7.18 -4.37 29.65
CA ASN A 84 7.65 -3.13 30.23
C ASN A 84 6.87 -2.90 31.52
N THR A 85 7.60 -2.71 32.63
CA THR A 85 6.98 -2.48 33.92
C THR A 85 6.32 -1.10 33.84
N MET A 86 5.00 -1.05 33.59
CA MET A 86 4.31 0.23 33.38
C MET A 86 4.47 1.11 34.62
N THR A 87 5.11 2.26 34.45
CA THR A 87 5.52 3.16 35.55
C THR A 87 4.48 4.26 35.83
N GLY A 88 3.52 4.47 34.93
CA GLY A 88 2.44 5.46 35.05
C GLY A 88 1.54 5.52 33.82
N SER A 89 0.38 6.17 33.95
CA SER A 89 -0.53 6.44 32.83
C SER A 89 -0.63 7.94 32.57
N VAL A 90 -0.60 8.33 31.29
CA VAL A 90 -0.86 9.67 30.79
C VAL A 90 -2.12 9.59 29.93
N TYR A 91 -2.96 10.61 29.96
CA TYR A 91 -4.27 10.59 29.31
C TYR A 91 -4.39 11.69 28.26
N VAL A 92 -4.99 11.37 27.12
CA VAL A 92 -5.17 12.29 26.01
C VAL A 92 -6.63 12.28 25.55
N GLU A 93 -7.25 13.44 25.54
CA GLU A 93 -8.59 13.64 24.99
C GLU A 93 -8.66 15.06 24.38
N SER A 94 -9.18 15.19 23.16
CA SER A 94 -9.07 16.41 22.34
C SER A 94 -9.76 17.66 22.90
N SER A 95 -10.81 17.50 23.71
CA SER A 95 -11.43 18.61 24.46
C SER A 95 -10.59 19.08 25.66
N GLY A 96 -9.54 18.34 26.02
CA GLY A 96 -8.67 18.59 27.17
C GLY A 96 -9.29 18.15 28.49
N SER A 97 -10.31 17.29 28.45
CA SER A 97 -11.06 16.84 29.64
C SER A 97 -11.07 15.32 29.74
N CYS A 98 -10.10 14.76 30.47
CA CYS A 98 -9.96 13.32 30.69
C CYS A 98 -10.75 12.80 31.91
N GLY A 99 -11.81 13.50 32.33
CA GLY A 99 -12.50 13.25 33.59
C GLY A 99 -11.60 13.52 34.80
N ASP A 100 -11.52 12.58 35.74
CA ASP A 100 -10.65 12.67 36.93
C ASP A 100 -9.21 12.16 36.68
N ASN A 101 -8.89 11.74 35.46
CA ASN A 101 -7.59 11.16 35.13
C ASN A 101 -6.52 12.26 34.95
N THR A 102 -5.37 12.09 35.60
CA THR A 102 -4.25 13.02 35.52
C THR A 102 -2.91 12.28 35.41
N PRO A 103 -1.92 12.81 34.66
CA PRO A 103 -1.97 14.04 33.85
C PRO A 103 -2.81 13.88 32.58
N CYS A 104 -3.51 14.96 32.18
CA CYS A 104 -4.38 15.01 31.00
C CYS A 104 -3.89 16.05 30.01
N TYR A 105 -3.85 15.69 28.73
CA TYR A 105 -3.42 16.55 27.62
C TYR A 105 -4.48 16.59 26.51
N SER A 106 -4.55 17.70 25.79
CA SER A 106 -5.45 17.86 24.65
C SER A 106 -4.87 17.34 23.34
N THR A 107 -3.57 17.03 23.31
CA THR A 107 -2.88 16.49 22.12
C THR A 107 -1.95 15.34 22.51
N ILE A 108 -1.75 14.40 21.59
CA ILE A 108 -0.91 13.22 21.80
C ILE A 108 0.56 13.61 21.86
N GLN A 109 1.02 14.54 21.00
CA GLN A 109 2.41 14.98 21.03
C GLN A 109 2.80 15.61 22.37
N THR A 110 1.92 16.43 22.98
CA THR A 110 2.22 17.03 24.29
C THR A 110 2.33 15.96 25.38
N ALA A 111 1.53 14.90 25.28
CA ALA A 111 1.63 13.75 26.18
C ALA A 111 2.94 12.97 25.99
N ILE A 112 3.37 12.75 24.75
CA ILE A 112 4.67 12.12 24.42
C ILE A 112 5.82 12.94 24.99
N ASP A 113 5.79 14.26 24.80
CA ASP A 113 6.84 15.17 25.27
C ASP A 113 6.96 15.21 26.80
N ALA A 114 5.85 15.00 27.51
CA ALA A 114 5.79 15.01 28.97
C ALA A 114 5.96 13.63 29.62
N ALA A 115 5.88 12.55 28.84
CA ALA A 115 5.92 11.19 29.36
C ALA A 115 7.33 10.78 29.83
N SER A 116 7.35 9.87 30.80
CA SER A 116 8.58 9.19 31.25
C SER A 116 8.65 7.78 30.70
N SER A 117 9.87 7.21 30.61
CA SER A 117 10.06 5.83 30.17
C SER A 117 9.22 4.83 30.98
N GLY A 118 8.54 3.94 30.29
CA GLY A 118 7.58 2.98 30.81
C GLY A 118 6.15 3.51 30.99
N ASN A 119 5.84 4.75 30.56
CA ASN A 119 4.47 5.26 30.61
C ASN A 119 3.58 4.68 29.51
N ALA A 120 2.32 4.43 29.85
CA ALA A 120 1.25 4.23 28.88
C ALA A 120 0.47 5.53 28.66
N ILE A 121 0.44 5.99 27.41
CA ILE A 121 -0.38 7.10 26.97
C ILE A 121 -1.70 6.52 26.46
N LYS A 122 -2.76 6.71 27.24
CA LYS A 122 -4.12 6.31 26.90
C LYS A 122 -4.80 7.45 26.15
N ILE A 123 -5.26 7.16 24.94
CA ILE A 123 -5.79 8.15 24.01
C ILE A 123 -7.27 7.83 23.77
N ALA A 124 -8.12 8.83 23.98
CA ALA A 124 -9.53 8.71 23.68
C ALA A 124 -9.74 8.41 22.19
N GLU A 125 -10.78 7.65 21.87
CA GLU A 125 -11.19 7.35 20.50
C GLU A 125 -11.41 8.61 19.67
N GLY A 126 -11.20 8.50 18.36
CA GLY A 126 -11.35 9.60 17.41
C GLY A 126 -10.09 9.91 16.62
N SER A 127 -10.19 10.94 15.78
CA SER A 127 -9.12 11.39 14.88
C SER A 127 -8.34 12.55 15.48
N TYR A 128 -7.02 12.43 15.43
CA TYR A 128 -6.07 13.44 15.85
C TYR A 128 -5.17 13.76 14.65
N ASP A 129 -5.33 14.95 14.08
CA ASP A 129 -4.50 15.42 12.95
C ASP A 129 -3.09 15.80 13.43
N GLU A 130 -2.34 14.82 13.95
CA GLU A 130 -1.03 14.98 14.55
C GLU A 130 0.02 14.12 13.84
N ALA A 131 1.17 14.73 13.53
CA ALA A 131 2.37 14.03 13.10
C ALA A 131 3.26 13.78 14.33
N LEU A 132 3.19 12.58 14.89
CA LEU A 132 3.83 12.24 16.15
C LEU A 132 5.32 12.00 15.99
N THR A 133 6.11 12.45 16.96
CA THR A 133 7.55 12.24 17.01
C THR A 133 8.00 11.79 18.39
N LEU A 134 8.81 10.73 18.45
CA LEU A 134 9.59 10.37 19.63
C LEU A 134 11.07 10.59 19.36
N SER A 135 11.61 11.67 19.91
CA SER A 135 13.04 12.02 19.82
C SER A 135 13.82 11.70 21.08
N SER A 136 13.13 11.46 22.20
CA SER A 136 13.70 11.10 23.49
C SER A 136 13.98 9.59 23.58
N SER A 137 15.09 9.20 24.22
CA SER A 137 15.46 7.79 24.45
C SER A 137 14.65 7.16 25.59
N ILE A 138 13.33 7.04 25.41
CA ILE A 138 12.41 6.45 26.39
C ILE A 138 11.55 5.37 25.71
N ASP A 139 11.05 4.43 26.50
CA ASP A 139 10.13 3.39 26.04
C ASP A 139 8.69 3.80 26.41
N LEU A 140 7.77 3.81 25.46
CA LEU A 140 6.37 4.20 25.69
C LEU A 140 5.41 3.14 25.18
N THR A 141 4.18 3.16 25.70
CA THR A 141 3.03 2.46 25.11
C THR A 141 1.97 3.48 24.71
N LEU A 142 1.55 3.50 23.44
CA LEU A 142 0.39 4.28 22.99
C LEU A 142 -0.83 3.36 22.89
N GLN A 143 -1.88 3.66 23.65
CA GLN A 143 -3.12 2.90 23.67
C GLN A 143 -4.27 3.76 23.16
N GLY A 144 -4.67 3.58 21.91
CA GLY A 144 -5.79 4.27 21.30
C GLY A 144 -7.15 3.65 21.64
N GLY A 145 -8.22 4.35 21.27
CA GLY A 145 -9.58 3.80 21.26
C GLY A 145 -10.30 3.76 22.61
N TRP A 146 -9.88 4.57 23.58
CA TRP A 146 -10.55 4.68 24.88
C TRP A 146 -11.83 5.52 24.80
N ASP A 147 -12.87 5.12 25.53
CA ASP A 147 -14.03 6.02 25.76
C ASP A 147 -13.59 7.30 26.51
N SER A 148 -14.45 8.34 26.51
CA SER A 148 -14.17 9.62 27.18
C SER A 148 -13.97 9.51 28.70
N THR A 149 -14.31 8.35 29.30
CA THR A 149 -14.11 8.05 30.72
C THR A 149 -12.86 7.19 30.99
N PHE A 150 -12.15 6.75 29.96
CA PHE A 150 -11.01 5.83 30.01
C PHE A 150 -11.30 4.51 30.74
N THR A 151 -12.53 3.99 30.61
CA THR A 151 -12.94 2.73 31.23
C THR A 151 -13.02 1.55 30.27
N SER A 152 -13.32 1.81 29.00
CA SER A 152 -13.40 0.81 27.93
C SER A 152 -12.51 1.22 26.76
N GLN A 153 -11.82 0.24 26.17
CA GLN A 153 -11.00 0.40 24.98
C GLN A 153 -11.63 -0.37 23.83
N SER A 154 -12.73 0.14 23.28
CA SER A 154 -13.58 -0.56 22.30
C SER A 154 -13.41 -0.10 20.85
N SER A 155 -12.75 1.03 20.61
CA SER A 155 -12.59 1.64 19.29
C SER A 155 -11.11 1.74 18.90
N ASN A 156 -10.78 2.55 17.88
CA ASN A 156 -9.42 2.91 17.49
C ASN A 156 -9.21 4.42 17.61
N THR A 157 -7.95 4.84 17.69
CA THR A 157 -7.52 6.24 17.52
C THR A 157 -6.73 6.38 16.24
N THR A 158 -6.98 7.42 15.45
CA THR A 158 -6.26 7.69 14.20
C THR A 158 -5.31 8.89 14.33
N VAL A 159 -4.10 8.78 13.76
CA VAL A 159 -3.07 9.85 13.73
C VAL A 159 -2.39 9.93 12.35
N ASN A 160 -1.87 11.11 11.98
CA ASN A 160 -1.33 11.33 10.62
C ASN A 160 -0.02 10.59 10.35
N SER A 161 0.88 10.56 11.33
CA SER A 161 2.14 9.80 11.23
C SER A 161 2.77 9.56 12.59
N LEU A 162 3.73 8.63 12.65
CA LEU A 162 4.56 8.39 13.82
C LEU A 162 6.03 8.20 13.40
N THR A 163 6.91 9.08 13.85
CA THR A 163 8.36 9.01 13.62
C THR A 163 9.10 8.72 14.92
N ILE A 164 9.90 7.66 14.96
CA ILE A 164 10.72 7.30 16.12
C ILE A 164 12.19 7.56 15.77
N SER A 165 12.76 8.62 16.33
CA SER A 165 14.19 8.94 16.15
C SER A 165 15.07 8.32 17.25
N ASN A 166 14.51 8.11 18.44
CA ASN A 166 15.19 7.46 19.57
C ASN A 166 14.16 6.80 20.51
N GLY A 167 14.58 5.84 21.32
CA GLY A 167 13.67 5.10 22.21
C GLY A 167 12.83 4.03 21.52
N SER A 168 11.68 3.67 22.10
CA SER A 168 10.76 2.69 21.53
C SER A 168 9.30 3.02 21.84
N ILE A 169 8.39 2.63 20.95
CA ILE A 169 6.94 2.72 21.17
C ILE A 169 6.31 1.37 20.87
N GLU A 170 5.53 0.88 21.83
CA GLU A 170 4.53 -0.17 21.62
C GLU A 170 3.18 0.48 21.32
N VAL A 171 2.48 0.03 20.29
CA VAL A 171 1.19 0.59 19.88
C VAL A 171 0.07 -0.42 20.05
N ASP A 172 -1.06 0.04 20.54
CA ASP A 172 -2.29 -0.73 20.70
C ASP A 172 -3.48 0.12 20.26
N LYS A 173 -4.28 -0.37 19.30
CA LYS A 173 -5.44 0.32 18.70
C LYS A 173 -5.18 1.75 18.21
N LEU A 174 -3.95 1.98 17.74
CA LEU A 174 -3.56 3.21 17.03
C LEU A 174 -3.50 2.90 15.53
N ILE A 175 -4.22 3.66 14.72
CA ILE A 175 -4.21 3.61 13.27
C ILE A 175 -3.42 4.82 12.77
N LEU A 176 -2.47 4.60 11.89
CA LEU A 176 -1.90 5.69 11.11
C LEU A 176 -2.87 5.99 9.98
N HIS A 177 -3.62 7.07 10.11
CA HIS A 177 -4.54 7.56 9.10
C HIS A 177 -3.91 8.79 8.47
N HIS A 178 -3.46 8.65 7.23
CA HIS A 178 -3.04 9.79 6.45
C HIS A 178 -4.32 10.54 6.05
N SER A 179 -4.67 11.67 6.66
CA SER A 179 -5.81 12.45 6.19
C SER A 179 -5.43 13.17 4.90
N ASN A 180 -5.99 12.70 3.77
CA ASN A 180 -5.95 13.29 2.43
C ASN A 180 -4.61 13.93 2.11
N LEU A 181 -3.61 13.14 1.69
CA LEU A 181 -2.28 13.40 1.09
C LEU A 181 -1.85 14.84 0.66
N GLY A 182 -2.33 15.86 1.35
CA GLY A 182 -2.58 17.19 0.85
C GLY A 182 -3.05 17.24 -0.61
N TRP A 183 -4.07 16.54 -1.11
CA TRP A 183 -4.54 16.74 -2.50
C TRP A 183 -5.97 17.28 -2.58
N THR A 184 -6.24 18.07 -3.61
CA THR A 184 -7.59 18.47 -4.03
C THR A 184 -7.76 18.29 -5.53
N PHE A 185 -8.91 17.74 -5.92
CA PHE A 185 -9.35 17.69 -7.31
C PHE A 185 -10.42 18.75 -7.57
N THR A 186 -10.33 19.43 -8.72
CA THR A 186 -11.35 20.37 -9.20
C THR A 186 -11.67 20.02 -10.65
N GLU A 187 -12.88 19.51 -10.87
CA GLU A 187 -13.36 19.16 -12.21
C GLU A 187 -13.46 20.41 -13.11
N ASP A 188 -13.09 20.25 -14.39
CA ASP A 188 -13.27 21.27 -15.39
C ASP A 188 -14.76 21.37 -15.77
N ASN A 189 -15.32 22.57 -15.76
CA ASN A 189 -16.71 22.79 -16.18
C ASN A 189 -16.83 22.93 -17.72
N VAL A 190 -16.23 21.99 -18.46
CA VAL A 190 -16.18 21.96 -19.93
C VAL A 190 -16.35 20.52 -20.40
N SER A 191 -17.23 20.30 -21.39
CA SER A 191 -17.31 18.99 -22.05
C SER A 191 -16.22 18.86 -23.10
N LEU A 192 -15.43 17.78 -23.02
CA LEU A 192 -14.39 17.47 -24.02
C LEU A 192 -14.97 16.96 -25.35
N GLY A 193 -16.22 16.48 -25.34
CA GLY A 193 -16.88 15.94 -26.54
C GLY A 193 -16.30 14.60 -27.02
N ILE A 194 -15.63 13.86 -26.13
CA ILE A 194 -14.94 12.61 -26.44
C ILE A 194 -15.71 11.44 -25.81
N THR A 195 -16.07 10.46 -26.63
CA THR A 195 -16.66 9.19 -26.19
C THR A 195 -15.61 8.10 -26.16
N GLY A 196 -15.62 7.25 -25.15
CA GLY A 196 -14.65 6.17 -24.98
C GLY A 196 -14.25 6.01 -23.52
N VAL A 197 -13.24 5.17 -23.31
CA VAL A 197 -12.68 4.81 -22.00
C VAL A 197 -11.16 4.86 -22.04
N SER A 198 -10.50 4.67 -20.90
CA SER A 198 -9.04 4.48 -20.83
C SER A 198 -8.24 5.54 -21.58
N PRO A 199 -8.40 6.83 -21.19
CA PRO A 199 -7.61 7.90 -21.76
C PRO A 199 -6.13 7.70 -21.43
N GLU A 200 -5.25 8.17 -22.29
CA GLU A 200 -3.83 8.32 -21.99
C GLU A 200 -3.29 9.60 -22.60
N ALA A 201 -2.60 10.41 -21.82
CA ALA A 201 -2.24 11.78 -22.18
C ALA A 201 -0.73 11.97 -22.27
N ILE A 202 -0.27 12.58 -23.36
CA ILE A 202 1.12 13.02 -23.47
C ILE A 202 1.18 14.52 -23.74
N LEU A 203 2.09 15.20 -23.04
CA LEU A 203 2.47 16.58 -23.32
C LEU A 203 3.53 16.60 -24.42
N LEU A 204 3.25 17.29 -25.52
CA LEU A 204 4.16 17.43 -26.65
C LEU A 204 5.12 18.61 -26.43
N SER A 205 6.20 18.66 -27.22
CA SER A 205 7.23 19.69 -27.10
C SER A 205 6.76 21.11 -27.45
N ASP A 206 5.58 21.25 -28.04
CA ASP A 206 4.92 22.53 -28.34
C ASP A 206 3.83 22.90 -27.33
N ASP A 207 3.85 22.25 -26.15
CA ASP A 207 2.89 22.37 -25.06
C ASP A 207 1.45 21.93 -25.41
N SER A 208 1.23 21.38 -26.61
CA SER A 208 -0.05 20.76 -26.93
C SER A 208 -0.17 19.37 -26.30
N VAL A 209 -1.40 18.98 -25.99
CA VAL A 209 -1.73 17.68 -25.40
C VAL A 209 -2.22 16.77 -26.50
N ARG A 210 -1.71 15.54 -26.52
CA ARG A 210 -2.27 14.45 -27.31
C ARG A 210 -2.90 13.42 -26.38
N LEU A 211 -4.12 13.01 -26.70
CA LEU A 211 -4.94 12.12 -25.88
C LEU A 211 -5.33 10.88 -26.70
N TYR A 212 -4.85 9.72 -26.30
CA TYR A 212 -5.28 8.42 -26.80
C TYR A 212 -6.49 7.98 -26.00
N VAL A 213 -7.47 7.37 -26.65
CA VAL A 213 -8.71 6.93 -25.98
C VAL A 213 -9.11 5.58 -26.56
N THR A 214 -9.36 4.60 -25.69
CA THR A 214 -9.97 3.32 -26.09
C THR A 214 -11.38 3.58 -26.61
N GLY A 215 -11.62 3.19 -27.87
CA GLY A 215 -12.88 3.38 -28.56
C GLY A 215 -12.72 3.56 -30.07
N GLY A 216 -13.85 3.65 -30.76
CA GLY A 216 -13.89 3.78 -32.23
C GLY A 216 -13.71 2.45 -32.97
N SER A 217 -13.69 2.52 -34.30
CA SER A 217 -13.72 1.32 -35.16
C SER A 217 -12.38 0.56 -35.23
N GLN A 218 -11.29 1.16 -34.74
CA GLN A 218 -9.93 0.60 -34.79
C GLN A 218 -9.38 0.17 -33.43
N GLY A 219 -10.16 0.30 -32.35
CA GLY A 219 -9.74 -0.02 -30.97
C GLY A 219 -9.35 1.23 -30.17
N MET A 220 -8.60 2.14 -30.78
CA MET A 220 -8.24 3.43 -30.19
C MET A 220 -8.49 4.60 -31.16
N THR A 221 -8.77 5.77 -30.59
CA THR A 221 -8.88 7.05 -31.30
C THR A 221 -7.93 8.05 -30.68
N LEU A 222 -7.38 8.97 -31.49
CA LEU A 222 -6.40 9.95 -31.06
C LEU A 222 -6.94 11.37 -31.21
N TYR A 223 -6.70 12.21 -30.22
CA TYR A 223 -7.09 13.61 -30.21
C TYR A 223 -5.92 14.52 -29.87
N ARG A 224 -6.00 15.79 -30.28
CA ARG A 224 -5.07 16.84 -29.88
C ARG A 224 -5.77 18.13 -29.49
N ALA A 225 -5.24 18.77 -28.45
CA ALA A 225 -5.68 20.07 -27.95
C ALA A 225 -4.47 20.96 -27.65
N SER A 226 -4.52 22.23 -28.02
CA SER A 226 -3.47 23.20 -27.66
C SER A 226 -3.59 23.71 -26.22
N ASP A 227 -4.76 23.55 -25.60
CA ASP A 227 -5.10 24.02 -24.26
C ASP A 227 -5.41 22.87 -23.27
N GLY A 228 -5.36 21.63 -23.76
CA GLY A 228 -5.75 20.43 -23.03
C GLY A 228 -7.26 20.28 -22.79
N LEU A 229 -8.12 21.08 -23.44
CA LEU A 229 -9.58 21.07 -23.21
C LEU A 229 -10.38 21.02 -24.53
N THR A 230 -9.90 21.68 -25.57
CA THR A 230 -10.57 21.77 -26.88
C THR A 230 -9.91 20.79 -27.84
N PHE A 231 -10.42 19.56 -27.87
CA PHE A 231 -9.84 18.48 -28.65
C PHE A 231 -10.35 18.41 -30.09
N THR A 232 -9.45 18.03 -30.98
CA THR A 232 -9.74 17.66 -32.38
C THR A 232 -9.13 16.30 -32.67
N GLU A 233 -9.87 15.43 -33.36
CA GLU A 233 -9.37 14.11 -33.74
C GLU A 233 -8.16 14.24 -34.68
N GLU A 234 -7.06 13.53 -34.37
CA GLU A 234 -5.87 13.42 -35.21
C GLU A 234 -5.86 12.06 -35.91
N THR A 235 -5.45 12.04 -37.18
CA THR A 235 -5.21 10.77 -37.88
C THR A 235 -3.87 10.18 -37.45
N ALA A 236 -3.89 8.93 -36.99
CA ALA A 236 -2.71 8.16 -36.61
C ALA A 236 -2.77 6.73 -37.17
N SER A 237 -1.61 6.09 -37.26
CA SER A 237 -1.47 4.67 -37.55
C SER A 237 -1.26 3.96 -36.21
N LEU A 238 -2.36 3.60 -35.54
CA LEU A 238 -2.37 2.92 -34.24
C LEU A 238 -2.35 1.39 -34.40
N PRO A 239 -1.89 0.63 -33.38
CA PRO A 239 -2.05 -0.82 -33.35
C PRO A 239 -3.51 -1.24 -33.50
N LEU A 240 -3.81 -2.10 -34.48
CA LEU A 240 -5.20 -2.41 -34.84
C LEU A 240 -5.84 -3.32 -33.78
N GLY A 241 -6.94 -2.85 -33.18
CA GLY A 241 -7.67 -3.59 -32.15
C GLY A 241 -7.03 -3.55 -30.77
N GLY A 242 -5.95 -2.78 -30.59
CA GLY A 242 -5.39 -2.51 -29.27
C GLY A 242 -6.31 -1.61 -28.43
N SER A 243 -6.19 -1.74 -27.11
CA SER A 243 -6.89 -0.91 -26.12
C SER A 243 -5.99 -0.60 -24.93
N ASP A 244 -6.45 0.32 -24.11
CA ASP A 244 -5.96 0.64 -22.77
C ASP A 244 -4.46 1.00 -22.80
N PRO A 245 -4.12 2.05 -23.56
CA PRO A 245 -2.72 2.40 -23.78
C PRO A 245 -2.12 3.07 -22.54
N THR A 246 -0.83 2.82 -22.31
CA THR A 246 0.05 3.66 -21.49
C THR A 246 1.32 3.93 -22.27
N LEU A 247 1.88 5.14 -22.11
CA LEU A 247 3.01 5.59 -22.90
C LEU A 247 4.16 6.08 -22.01
N ILE A 248 5.37 5.74 -22.42
CA ILE A 248 6.59 6.39 -21.95
C ILE A 248 7.30 7.09 -23.11
N ARG A 249 7.93 8.22 -22.79
CA ARG A 249 8.88 8.87 -23.69
C ARG A 249 10.28 8.35 -23.40
N LEU A 250 10.94 7.81 -24.43
CA LEU A 250 12.28 7.26 -24.32
C LEU A 250 13.34 8.37 -24.34
N GLY A 251 14.53 8.09 -23.81
CA GLY A 251 15.62 9.06 -23.72
C GLY A 251 16.15 9.59 -25.07
N ASP A 252 15.83 8.91 -26.18
CA ASP A 252 16.13 9.39 -27.54
C ASP A 252 15.04 10.31 -28.13
N GLY A 253 13.98 10.56 -27.36
CA GLY A 253 12.85 11.41 -27.71
C GLY A 253 11.71 10.69 -28.44
N THR A 254 11.87 9.40 -28.76
CA THR A 254 10.78 8.56 -29.30
C THR A 254 9.83 8.11 -28.19
N TYR A 255 8.76 7.41 -28.56
CA TYR A 255 7.72 6.92 -27.64
C TYR A 255 7.65 5.41 -27.69
N ARG A 256 7.34 4.80 -26.55
CA ARG A 256 6.89 3.42 -26.44
C ARG A 256 5.51 3.39 -25.81
N MET A 257 4.63 2.60 -26.39
CA MET A 257 3.29 2.30 -25.89
C MET A 257 3.28 0.86 -25.37
N TYR A 258 2.58 0.65 -24.28
CA TYR A 258 2.06 -0.66 -23.88
C TYR A 258 0.55 -0.61 -23.98
N TYR A 259 -0.04 -1.70 -24.46
CA TYR A 259 -1.48 -1.75 -24.72
C TYR A 259 -1.97 -3.19 -24.62
N ASN A 260 -3.24 -3.35 -24.25
CA ASN A 260 -3.91 -4.64 -24.27
C ASN A 260 -4.21 -5.05 -25.71
N ASP A 261 -3.83 -6.28 -26.07
CA ASP A 261 -4.32 -6.98 -27.26
C ASP A 261 -4.84 -8.35 -26.82
N ARG A 262 -6.15 -8.42 -26.62
CA ARG A 262 -6.87 -9.61 -26.12
C ARG A 262 -6.37 -10.03 -24.74
N ASP A 263 -5.58 -11.10 -24.67
CA ASP A 263 -5.14 -11.76 -23.43
C ASP A 263 -3.72 -11.40 -23.02
N THR A 264 -3.06 -10.48 -23.75
CA THR A 264 -1.67 -10.10 -23.45
C THR A 264 -1.45 -8.61 -23.58
N ILE A 265 -0.48 -8.11 -22.82
CA ILE A 265 0.05 -6.77 -23.03
C ILE A 265 1.11 -6.82 -24.13
N LYS A 266 0.93 -6.01 -25.17
CA LYS A 266 1.88 -5.81 -26.27
C LYS A 266 2.56 -4.46 -26.17
N THR A 267 3.60 -4.28 -26.99
CA THR A 267 4.30 -3.00 -27.09
C THR A 267 4.47 -2.56 -28.53
N ALA A 268 4.51 -1.24 -28.73
CA ALA A 268 4.76 -0.59 -30.00
C ALA A 268 5.65 0.63 -29.78
N THR A 269 6.38 1.04 -30.81
CA THR A 269 7.21 2.26 -30.78
C THR A 269 6.77 3.27 -31.82
N SER A 270 6.99 4.55 -31.54
CA SER A 270 6.68 5.64 -32.45
C SER A 270 7.71 6.76 -32.35
N PRO A 271 8.18 7.33 -33.48
CA PRO A 271 9.06 8.48 -33.45
C PRO A 271 8.32 9.78 -33.06
N ASP A 272 7.00 9.84 -33.21
CA ASP A 272 6.21 11.07 -33.15
C ASP A 272 4.88 10.94 -32.38
N GLY A 273 4.53 9.73 -31.92
CA GLY A 273 3.25 9.43 -31.30
C GLY A 273 2.07 9.35 -32.29
N LEU A 274 2.33 9.31 -33.60
CA LEU A 274 1.31 9.21 -34.64
C LEU A 274 1.48 7.94 -35.47
N ALA A 275 2.72 7.63 -35.85
CA ALA A 275 3.05 6.43 -36.61
C ALA A 275 3.59 5.35 -35.68
N TRP A 276 2.75 4.38 -35.31
CA TRP A 276 3.15 3.29 -34.42
C TRP A 276 3.57 2.06 -35.21
N THR A 277 4.68 1.45 -34.75
CA THR A 277 5.17 0.16 -35.25
C THR A 277 5.01 -0.86 -34.13
N GLU A 278 4.13 -1.84 -34.33
CA GLU A 278 3.95 -2.96 -33.40
C GLU A 278 5.24 -3.77 -33.25
N GLU A 279 5.57 -4.14 -32.01
CA GLU A 279 6.68 -5.01 -31.67
C GLU A 279 6.16 -6.37 -31.16
N SER A 280 6.85 -7.00 -30.21
CA SER A 280 6.47 -8.29 -29.63
C SER A 280 5.46 -8.15 -28.46
N SER A 281 4.89 -9.28 -28.05
CA SER A 281 4.24 -9.38 -26.74
C SER A 281 5.27 -9.22 -25.62
N THR A 282 4.87 -8.61 -24.50
CA THR A 282 5.67 -8.49 -23.28
C THR A 282 5.73 -9.80 -22.48
N GLY A 283 4.82 -10.76 -22.80
CA GLY A 283 4.63 -11.99 -22.03
C GLY A 283 3.79 -11.82 -20.76
N ILE A 284 3.31 -10.61 -20.47
CA ILE A 284 2.41 -10.34 -19.34
C ILE A 284 0.97 -10.68 -19.73
N SER A 285 0.30 -11.44 -18.87
CA SER A 285 -1.09 -11.86 -18.98
C SER A 285 -1.71 -12.04 -17.59
N ASN A 286 -3.04 -12.17 -17.54
CA ASN A 286 -3.75 -12.45 -16.30
C ASN A 286 -3.41 -13.84 -15.75
N THR A 287 -3.26 -13.97 -14.42
CA THR A 287 -2.99 -15.23 -13.72
C THR A 287 -4.11 -16.25 -13.93
N ASN A 288 -5.35 -15.80 -14.12
CA ASN A 288 -6.46 -16.71 -14.37
C ASN A 288 -6.54 -17.24 -15.80
N GLY A 289 -5.67 -16.79 -16.70
CA GLY A 289 -5.63 -17.17 -18.11
C GLY A 289 -6.74 -16.56 -18.97
N ASN A 290 -7.55 -15.64 -18.42
CA ASN A 290 -8.48 -14.81 -19.17
C ASN A 290 -7.79 -13.55 -19.71
N GLU A 291 -8.56 -12.70 -20.38
CA GLU A 291 -8.12 -11.40 -20.89
C GLU A 291 -7.41 -10.58 -19.79
N ALA A 292 -6.35 -9.86 -20.18
CA ALA A 292 -5.80 -8.82 -19.32
C ALA A 292 -6.82 -7.68 -19.33
N TRP A 293 -7.52 -7.50 -18.21
CA TRP A 293 -8.51 -6.44 -18.04
C TRP A 293 -7.83 -5.21 -17.41
N GLY A 294 -8.45 -4.05 -17.56
CA GLY A 294 -8.00 -2.80 -16.94
C GLY A 294 -6.85 -2.11 -17.66
N VAL A 295 -6.58 -0.88 -17.24
CA VAL A 295 -5.55 -0.02 -17.83
C VAL A 295 -4.18 -0.33 -17.22
N PRO A 296 -3.20 -0.82 -18.00
CA PRO A 296 -1.83 -0.90 -17.53
C PRO A 296 -1.22 0.49 -17.40
N ASP A 297 -0.22 0.66 -16.54
CA ASP A 297 0.51 1.92 -16.41
C ASP A 297 2.02 1.71 -16.44
N SER A 298 2.71 2.53 -17.23
CA SER A 298 4.13 2.41 -17.52
C SER A 298 4.91 3.60 -16.99
N VAL A 299 5.96 3.32 -16.22
CA VAL A 299 6.73 4.33 -15.50
C VAL A 299 8.22 4.10 -15.71
N GLU A 300 8.95 5.16 -16.03
CA GLU A 300 10.41 5.14 -15.98
C GLU A 300 10.87 5.27 -14.51
N LEU A 301 11.61 4.26 -14.04
CA LEU A 301 12.20 4.25 -12.71
C LEU A 301 13.41 5.21 -12.64
N PRO A 302 13.78 5.72 -11.46
CA PRO A 302 14.98 6.55 -11.28
C PRO A 302 16.29 5.91 -11.74
N ASP A 303 16.33 4.57 -11.85
CA ASP A 303 17.49 3.82 -12.34
C ASP A 303 17.47 3.55 -13.87
N GLY A 304 16.47 4.09 -14.58
CA GLY A 304 16.32 3.99 -16.03
C GLY A 304 15.60 2.73 -16.51
N ARG A 305 15.20 1.82 -15.61
CA ARG A 305 14.33 0.69 -15.98
C ARG A 305 12.90 1.16 -16.18
N ILE A 306 12.13 0.36 -16.91
CA ILE A 306 10.69 0.57 -17.08
C ILE A 306 9.98 -0.36 -16.12
N ARG A 307 9.08 0.17 -15.29
CA ARG A 307 8.11 -0.61 -14.53
C ARG A 307 6.77 -0.52 -15.23
N LEU A 308 6.12 -1.68 -15.41
CA LEU A 308 4.76 -1.78 -15.90
C LEU A 308 3.88 -2.32 -14.78
N TYR A 309 2.81 -1.60 -14.45
CA TYR A 309 1.72 -2.04 -13.60
C TYR A 309 0.58 -2.60 -14.46
N TRP A 310 -0.13 -3.59 -13.97
CA TRP A 310 -1.34 -4.10 -14.62
C TRP A 310 -2.31 -4.67 -13.60
N VAL A 311 -3.58 -4.77 -14.00
CA VAL A 311 -4.63 -5.41 -13.20
C VAL A 311 -4.61 -6.92 -13.43
N ASP A 312 -4.64 -7.67 -12.34
CA ASP A 312 -4.70 -9.13 -12.31
C ASP A 312 -5.98 -9.57 -11.59
N THR A 313 -6.56 -10.70 -12.00
CA THR A 313 -7.78 -11.24 -11.38
C THR A 313 -7.55 -12.68 -10.94
N PRO A 314 -6.93 -12.89 -9.75
CA PRO A 314 -6.50 -14.21 -9.30
C PRO A 314 -7.67 -15.18 -9.12
N ILE A 315 -7.45 -16.47 -9.41
CA ILE A 315 -8.47 -17.54 -9.34
C ILE A 315 -8.78 -17.88 -7.87
N TYR A 316 -9.58 -17.07 -7.19
CA TYR A 316 -10.30 -17.45 -5.97
C TYR A 316 -11.66 -16.75 -5.95
N VAL A 317 -12.72 -17.46 -5.57
CA VAL A 317 -14.06 -16.86 -5.39
C VAL A 317 -13.96 -15.85 -4.22
N SER A 318 -13.94 -14.56 -4.56
CA SER A 318 -13.60 -13.44 -3.66
C SER A 318 -12.24 -13.62 -2.97
N PRO A 319 -11.12 -13.29 -3.65
CA PRO A 319 -9.84 -13.16 -2.99
C PRO A 319 -9.98 -12.18 -1.82
N PRO A 320 -9.26 -12.38 -0.70
CA PRO A 320 -9.28 -11.42 0.39
C PRO A 320 -8.93 -10.02 -0.15
N ASN A 321 -8.01 -9.91 -1.10
CA ASN A 321 -7.61 -8.62 -1.68
C ASN A 321 -8.60 -8.02 -2.71
N GLY A 322 -9.80 -8.59 -2.86
CA GLY A 322 -10.75 -8.15 -3.87
C GLY A 322 -10.72 -8.97 -5.16
N TYR A 323 -11.69 -8.73 -6.03
CA TYR A 323 -11.79 -9.43 -7.33
C TYR A 323 -10.69 -9.02 -8.32
N GLU A 324 -10.14 -7.82 -8.13
CA GLU A 324 -9.07 -7.23 -8.95
C GLU A 324 -7.96 -6.69 -8.04
N VAL A 325 -6.72 -6.93 -8.45
CA VAL A 325 -5.51 -6.50 -7.74
C VAL A 325 -4.48 -5.98 -8.72
N VAL A 326 -3.59 -5.09 -8.28
CA VAL A 326 -2.53 -4.57 -9.15
C VAL A 326 -1.24 -5.36 -8.94
N LYS A 327 -0.59 -5.75 -10.04
CA LYS A 327 0.75 -6.34 -10.09
C LYS A 327 1.73 -5.42 -10.80
N SER A 328 3.02 -5.74 -10.73
CA SER A 328 4.05 -5.02 -11.48
C SER A 328 5.18 -5.91 -11.95
N ALA A 329 5.90 -5.43 -12.97
CA ALA A 329 7.07 -6.07 -13.53
C ALA A 329 8.05 -5.00 -14.02
N VAL A 330 9.33 -5.32 -14.02
CA VAL A 330 10.40 -4.40 -14.44
C VAL A 330 11.14 -4.92 -15.67
N SER A 331 11.61 -3.99 -16.49
CA SER A 331 12.34 -4.28 -17.72
C SER A 331 13.50 -3.30 -17.91
N GLU A 332 14.65 -3.81 -18.37
CA GLU A 332 15.78 -2.97 -18.78
C GLU A 332 15.68 -2.49 -20.24
N ASP A 333 15.01 -3.28 -21.10
CA ASP A 333 14.89 -3.02 -22.53
C ASP A 333 13.49 -2.58 -22.96
N GLY A 334 12.53 -2.60 -22.02
CA GLY A 334 11.11 -2.33 -22.22
C GLY A 334 10.38 -3.37 -23.07
N LEU A 335 10.99 -4.53 -23.34
CA LEU A 335 10.42 -5.63 -24.13
C LEU A 335 10.23 -6.87 -23.27
N THR A 336 11.24 -7.23 -22.48
CA THR A 336 11.24 -8.41 -21.62
C THR A 336 11.04 -7.98 -20.18
N PHE A 337 9.96 -8.43 -19.56
CA PHE A 337 9.59 -8.04 -18.21
C PHE A 337 9.85 -9.17 -17.21
N THR A 338 10.34 -8.78 -16.03
CA THR A 338 10.47 -9.66 -14.87
C THR A 338 9.44 -9.25 -13.83
N GLU A 339 8.46 -10.12 -13.58
CA GLU A 339 7.43 -9.88 -12.57
C GLU A 339 8.03 -9.67 -11.17
N GLU A 340 7.53 -8.66 -10.48
CA GLU A 340 7.89 -8.33 -9.10
C GLU A 340 6.90 -9.00 -8.14
N SER A 341 7.40 -9.55 -7.04
CA SER A 341 6.58 -10.34 -6.11
C SER A 341 5.49 -9.53 -5.41
N GLY A 342 4.34 -10.16 -5.16
CA GLY A 342 3.24 -9.58 -4.37
C GLY A 342 2.35 -8.61 -5.16
N TYR A 343 1.29 -8.16 -4.50
CA TYR A 343 0.36 -7.16 -5.04
C TYR A 343 0.77 -5.75 -4.62
N ARG A 344 0.38 -4.76 -5.43
CA ARG A 344 0.64 -3.33 -5.20
C ARG A 344 -0.46 -2.66 -4.40
N THR A 345 -1.63 -3.28 -4.36
CA THR A 345 -2.82 -2.80 -3.67
C THR A 345 -3.09 -3.61 -2.41
N GLU A 346 -3.72 -2.95 -1.44
CA GLU A 346 -4.00 -3.55 -0.15
C GLU A 346 -5.12 -4.60 -0.19
N ASN A 347 -5.26 -5.31 0.92
CA ASN A 347 -6.29 -6.33 1.08
C ASN A 347 -7.63 -5.68 1.49
N THR A 348 -8.63 -5.74 0.62
CA THR A 348 -9.98 -5.19 0.87
C THR A 348 -10.90 -6.10 1.68
N ASN A 349 -10.43 -7.27 2.12
CA ASN A 349 -11.20 -8.36 2.72
C ASN A 349 -12.44 -8.78 1.90
N GLY A 350 -12.37 -8.67 0.57
CA GLY A 350 -13.44 -8.98 -0.35
C GLY A 350 -14.47 -7.86 -0.54
N GLU A 351 -14.25 -6.68 0.06
CA GLU A 351 -15.13 -5.52 -0.02
C GLU A 351 -14.84 -4.65 -1.24
N GLY A 352 -14.54 -5.24 -2.40
CA GLY A 352 -14.20 -4.52 -3.63
C GLY A 352 -12.78 -4.82 -4.13
N GLY A 353 -12.39 -4.27 -5.27
CA GLY A 353 -11.08 -4.47 -5.90
C GLY A 353 -10.45 -3.14 -6.33
N TRP A 354 -9.14 -3.17 -6.56
CA TRP A 354 -8.38 -2.02 -7.03
C TRP A 354 -7.90 -2.25 -8.47
N ALA A 355 -8.14 -1.27 -9.33
CA ALA A 355 -7.89 -1.33 -10.76
C ALA A 355 -7.24 -0.04 -11.29
N ASP A 356 -6.85 -0.08 -12.55
CA ASP A 356 -6.41 1.06 -13.37
C ASP A 356 -5.45 2.01 -12.62
N PRO A 357 -4.30 1.50 -12.16
CA PRO A 357 -3.30 2.34 -11.51
C PRO A 357 -2.80 3.39 -12.51
N HIS A 358 -2.53 4.61 -12.04
CA HIS A 358 -1.87 5.65 -12.82
C HIS A 358 -0.89 6.42 -11.96
N VAL A 359 0.41 6.29 -12.21
CA VAL A 359 1.44 6.95 -11.41
C VAL A 359 1.63 8.39 -11.89
N LEU A 360 1.40 9.34 -10.98
CA LEU A 360 1.60 10.77 -11.21
C LEU A 360 3.07 11.16 -11.04
N LEU A 361 3.72 10.56 -10.04
CA LEU A 361 5.08 10.89 -9.63
C LEU A 361 5.82 9.63 -9.19
N ALA A 362 7.06 9.47 -9.66
CA ALA A 362 7.93 8.35 -9.35
C ALA A 362 9.34 8.83 -8.96
N GLU A 363 9.45 9.45 -7.78
CA GLU A 363 10.73 9.93 -7.25
C GLU A 363 11.22 9.03 -6.10
N GLU A 364 12.52 9.05 -5.83
CA GLU A 364 13.09 8.27 -4.72
C GLU A 364 12.36 8.62 -3.40
N ARG A 365 11.69 7.62 -2.81
CA ARG A 365 10.87 7.74 -1.58
C ARG A 365 9.65 8.65 -1.68
N ASN A 366 9.27 9.09 -2.87
CA ASN A 366 8.13 9.98 -3.08
C ASN A 366 7.36 9.58 -4.34
N TRP A 367 6.44 8.63 -4.18
CA TRP A 367 5.57 8.16 -5.25
C TRP A 367 4.15 8.59 -4.97
N VAL A 368 3.45 9.06 -6.00
CA VAL A 368 2.03 9.42 -5.96
C VAL A 368 1.34 8.78 -7.14
N GLY A 369 0.19 8.16 -6.91
CA GLY A 369 -0.60 7.50 -7.95
C GLY A 369 -2.08 7.66 -7.72
N LEU A 370 -2.85 7.35 -8.75
CA LEU A 370 -4.31 7.25 -8.73
C LEU A 370 -4.71 5.80 -8.97
N PHE A 371 -5.79 5.38 -8.32
CA PHE A 371 -6.30 4.00 -8.40
C PHE A 371 -7.81 4.02 -8.51
N SER A 372 -8.37 3.28 -9.46
CA SER A 372 -9.81 3.02 -9.51
C SER A 372 -10.19 2.02 -8.43
N PHE A 373 -11.23 2.31 -7.68
CA PHE A 373 -11.86 1.38 -6.75
C PHE A 373 -13.13 0.82 -7.36
N ILE A 374 -13.25 -0.50 -7.37
CA ILE A 374 -14.42 -1.23 -7.84
C ILE A 374 -15.14 -1.81 -6.64
N PRO A 375 -16.29 -1.26 -6.23
CA PRO A 375 -17.04 -1.79 -5.10
C PRO A 375 -17.56 -3.21 -5.39
N PRO A 376 -17.84 -4.00 -4.34
CA PRO A 376 -18.32 -5.36 -4.52
C PRO A 376 -19.74 -5.32 -5.10
N PHE A 377 -19.98 -6.05 -6.19
CA PHE A 377 -21.33 -6.20 -6.70
C PHE A 377 -22.15 -7.08 -5.73
N THR A 378 -23.08 -6.46 -5.01
CA THR A 378 -23.98 -7.16 -4.08
C THR A 378 -25.44 -6.94 -4.48
N GLU A 379 -26.31 -7.91 -4.17
CA GLU A 379 -27.76 -7.73 -4.35
C GLU A 379 -28.32 -6.57 -3.51
N GLU A 380 -27.66 -6.27 -2.37
CA GLU A 380 -28.07 -5.22 -1.43
C GLU A 380 -27.64 -3.82 -1.89
N ASN A 381 -26.53 -3.71 -2.62
CA ASN A 381 -26.07 -2.44 -3.18
C ASN A 381 -25.59 -2.59 -4.63
N PRO A 382 -26.52 -2.79 -5.60
CA PRO A 382 -26.16 -3.05 -7.00
C PRO A 382 -25.67 -1.81 -7.76
N ASN A 383 -25.57 -0.65 -7.10
CA ASN A 383 -25.35 0.66 -7.71
C ASN A 383 -24.26 1.46 -6.96
N GLU A 384 -23.30 0.81 -6.32
CA GLU A 384 -22.15 1.55 -5.78
C GLU A 384 -21.28 2.08 -6.94
N PRO A 385 -20.90 3.37 -6.92
CA PRO A 385 -20.06 3.94 -7.96
C PRO A 385 -18.63 3.41 -7.86
N MET A 386 -18.02 3.07 -9.00
CA MET A 386 -16.56 3.12 -9.11
C MET A 386 -16.06 4.54 -8.89
N THR A 387 -14.95 4.66 -8.17
CA THR A 387 -14.36 5.94 -7.75
C THR A 387 -12.85 5.92 -7.95
N ILE A 388 -12.20 7.09 -7.96
CA ILE A 388 -10.73 7.18 -8.05
C ILE A 388 -10.19 7.69 -6.72
N HIS A 389 -9.09 7.10 -6.27
CA HIS A 389 -8.44 7.37 -4.99
C HIS A 389 -6.97 7.75 -5.21
N VAL A 390 -6.41 8.60 -4.33
CA VAL A 390 -4.98 8.88 -4.33
C VAL A 390 -4.26 7.81 -3.50
N GLY A 391 -3.11 7.34 -3.97
CA GLY A 391 -2.18 6.54 -3.19
C GLY A 391 -0.80 7.15 -3.13
N THR A 392 -0.05 6.84 -2.07
CA THR A 392 1.39 7.11 -1.99
C THR A 392 2.21 5.87 -1.76
N SER A 393 3.48 5.96 -2.17
CA SER A 393 4.46 4.93 -1.91
C SER A 393 5.85 5.54 -1.71
N THR A 394 6.76 4.76 -1.13
CA THR A 394 8.19 5.09 -1.06
C THR A 394 9.03 4.32 -2.08
N ASP A 395 8.45 3.28 -2.70
CA ASP A 395 9.17 2.35 -3.57
C ASP A 395 8.38 1.97 -4.84
N GLY A 396 7.12 2.43 -4.96
CA GLY A 396 6.18 2.03 -6.00
C GLY A 396 5.71 0.58 -5.89
N LEU A 397 6.07 -0.14 -4.84
CA LEU A 397 5.70 -1.55 -4.62
C LEU A 397 4.65 -1.71 -3.53
N THR A 398 4.73 -0.89 -2.48
CA THR A 398 3.77 -0.89 -1.38
C THR A 398 3.06 0.46 -1.38
N TRP A 399 1.76 0.46 -1.64
CA TRP A 399 0.96 1.68 -1.70
C TRP A 399 0.06 1.82 -0.47
N SER A 400 0.01 3.04 0.07
CA SER A 400 -1.01 3.48 1.02
C SER A 400 -2.05 4.25 0.23
N ILE A 401 -3.22 3.66 0.00
CA ILE A 401 -4.30 4.27 -0.79
C ILE A 401 -5.32 4.88 0.17
N GLU A 402 -5.76 6.10 -0.13
CA GLU A 402 -6.76 6.83 0.65
C GLU A 402 -8.12 6.14 0.57
N SER A 403 -8.79 5.96 1.71
CA SER A 403 -10.13 5.34 1.73
C SER A 403 -11.20 6.25 1.15
N GLU A 404 -11.04 7.57 1.28
CA GLU A 404 -11.96 8.54 0.71
C GLU A 404 -11.61 8.82 -0.77
N PRO A 405 -12.59 8.78 -1.69
CA PRO A 405 -12.33 9.01 -3.09
C PRO A 405 -11.99 10.48 -3.37
N ILE A 406 -11.00 10.72 -4.23
CA ILE A 406 -10.61 12.06 -4.69
C ILE A 406 -11.42 12.52 -5.90
N ILE A 407 -11.91 11.57 -6.72
CA ILE A 407 -12.78 11.83 -7.86
C ILE A 407 -14.01 10.94 -7.76
N THR A 408 -15.18 11.56 -7.89
CA THR A 408 -16.49 10.89 -7.92
C THR A 408 -17.37 11.59 -8.95
N VAL A 409 -18.42 10.92 -9.42
CA VAL A 409 -19.48 11.56 -10.21
C VAL A 409 -20.85 11.21 -9.62
N SER A 410 -21.73 12.20 -9.55
CA SER A 410 -23.07 11.99 -9.01
C SER A 410 -23.89 11.11 -9.96
N GLY A 411 -24.19 9.89 -9.54
CA GLY A 411 -25.12 9.01 -10.24
C GLY A 411 -24.49 8.19 -11.37
N GLY A 412 -23.16 8.12 -11.45
CA GLY A 412 -22.43 7.29 -12.40
C GLY A 412 -21.10 6.78 -11.84
N HIS A 413 -20.27 6.24 -12.73
CA HIS A 413 -18.97 5.68 -12.41
C HIS A 413 -17.84 6.60 -12.87
N VAL A 414 -16.69 6.55 -12.19
CA VAL A 414 -15.43 7.10 -12.68
C VAL A 414 -14.32 6.06 -12.55
N GLY A 415 -13.33 6.12 -13.44
CA GLY A 415 -12.19 5.22 -13.46
C GLY A 415 -11.15 5.66 -14.47
N ASP A 416 -10.21 4.78 -14.79
CA ASP A 416 -9.20 4.94 -15.83
C ASP A 416 -8.50 6.32 -15.81
N PRO A 417 -7.87 6.74 -14.70
CA PRO A 417 -7.17 8.01 -14.66
C PRO A 417 -5.96 8.02 -15.60
N ALA A 418 -5.73 9.14 -16.27
CA ALA A 418 -4.47 9.50 -16.92
C ALA A 418 -4.14 10.96 -16.66
N SER A 419 -2.89 11.37 -16.85
CA SER A 419 -2.49 12.74 -16.52
C SER A 419 -1.29 13.25 -17.29
N TYR A 420 -1.09 14.57 -17.21
CA TYR A 420 0.20 15.19 -17.47
C TYR A 420 0.47 16.31 -16.44
N PRO A 421 1.75 16.57 -16.11
CA PRO A 421 2.11 17.60 -15.14
C PRO A 421 1.94 19.01 -15.70
N LEU A 422 1.50 19.95 -14.86
CA LEU A 422 1.34 21.38 -15.21
C LEU A 422 2.55 22.26 -14.83
N GLY A 423 3.56 21.67 -14.18
CA GLY A 423 4.84 22.32 -13.85
C GLY A 423 4.87 23.10 -12.53
N ASP A 424 3.76 23.24 -11.83
CA ASP A 424 3.65 23.84 -10.50
C ASP A 424 3.39 22.82 -9.38
N GLY A 425 3.57 21.53 -9.70
CA GLY A 425 3.24 20.40 -8.82
C GLY A 425 1.80 19.91 -8.95
N SER A 426 0.94 20.60 -9.72
CA SER A 426 -0.39 20.10 -10.10
C SER A 426 -0.35 19.28 -11.39
N TYR A 427 -1.40 18.49 -11.59
CA TYR A 427 -1.61 17.63 -12.73
C TYR A 427 -2.97 17.92 -13.34
N ARG A 428 -3.04 17.93 -14.67
CA ARG A 428 -4.32 17.76 -15.35
C ARG A 428 -4.62 16.27 -15.41
N ILE A 429 -5.78 15.88 -14.90
CA ILE A 429 -6.26 14.50 -14.94
C ILE A 429 -7.33 14.41 -16.02
N TYR A 430 -7.24 13.38 -16.86
CA TYR A 430 -8.32 12.89 -17.70
C TYR A 430 -8.80 11.56 -17.14
N HIS A 431 -10.10 11.31 -17.16
CA HIS A 431 -10.65 10.04 -16.68
C HIS A 431 -11.95 9.72 -17.40
N VAL A 432 -12.34 8.45 -17.39
CA VAL A 432 -13.66 8.04 -17.87
C VAL A 432 -14.73 8.42 -16.84
N ALA A 433 -15.92 8.78 -17.33
CA ALA A 433 -17.11 8.93 -16.52
C ALA A 433 -18.35 8.38 -17.24
N THR A 434 -19.36 8.01 -16.45
CA THR A 434 -20.73 7.69 -16.91
C THR A 434 -21.73 8.63 -16.25
N SER A 435 -22.90 8.85 -16.87
CA SER A 435 -23.97 9.63 -16.23
C SER A 435 -24.96 8.77 -15.43
N GLU A 436 -24.91 7.45 -15.61
CA GLU A 436 -25.79 6.48 -14.96
C GLU A 436 -24.98 5.29 -14.39
N LEU A 437 -25.43 4.78 -13.23
CA LEU A 437 -24.81 3.64 -12.53
C LEU A 437 -25.15 2.29 -13.15
N ASN A 438 -26.40 2.06 -13.57
CA ASN A 438 -26.78 0.71 -14.02
C ASN A 438 -28.02 0.66 -14.93
N PRO A 439 -27.91 0.08 -16.14
CA PRO A 439 -26.65 -0.19 -16.85
C PRO A 439 -26.06 1.13 -17.38
N PRO A 440 -24.74 1.35 -17.28
CA PRO A 440 -24.12 2.50 -17.91
C PRO A 440 -24.30 2.41 -19.43
N HIS A 441 -24.82 3.48 -20.02
CA HIS A 441 -25.08 3.57 -21.47
C HIS A 441 -24.18 4.58 -22.19
N ASP A 442 -23.48 5.42 -21.42
CA ASP A 442 -22.63 6.48 -21.90
C ASP A 442 -21.26 6.43 -21.22
N TYR A 443 -20.21 6.32 -22.03
CA TYR A 443 -18.83 6.44 -21.57
C TYR A 443 -18.21 7.62 -22.28
N PHE A 444 -17.74 8.59 -21.49
CA PHE A 444 -17.12 9.79 -22.01
C PHE A 444 -15.92 10.19 -21.17
N ILE A 445 -14.99 10.90 -21.79
CA ILE A 445 -13.81 11.43 -21.12
C ILE A 445 -14.13 12.83 -20.58
N THR A 446 -13.82 13.04 -19.31
CA THR A 446 -13.87 14.35 -18.64
C THR A 446 -12.48 14.68 -18.06
N SER A 447 -12.32 15.87 -17.48
CA SER A 447 -11.04 16.31 -16.92
C SER A 447 -11.19 17.18 -15.69
N GLY A 448 -10.07 17.36 -14.99
CA GLY A 448 -9.94 18.37 -13.95
C GLY A 448 -8.49 18.56 -13.53
N ILE A 449 -8.30 19.39 -12.51
CA ILE A 449 -6.98 19.67 -11.93
C ILE A 449 -6.86 19.00 -10.57
N LEU A 450 -5.85 18.16 -10.43
CA LEU A 450 -5.41 17.60 -9.16
C LEU A 450 -4.19 18.37 -8.67
N LYS A 451 -4.24 18.94 -7.48
CA LYS A 451 -3.16 19.78 -6.94
C LYS A 451 -2.89 19.47 -5.47
N PRO A 452 -1.65 19.69 -5.00
CA PRO A 452 -1.36 19.62 -3.59
C PRO A 452 -2.02 20.80 -2.83
N ASN A 453 -2.32 20.62 -1.55
CA ASN A 453 -2.99 21.56 -0.63
C ASN A 453 -2.00 22.53 0.01
#